data_AF-A0A965HND4-F1
#
_entry.id   AF-A0A965HND4-F1
#
_cell.length_a   1.000
_cell.length_b   1.000
_cell.length_c   1.000
_cell.angle_alpha   90.00
_cell.angle_beta   90.00
_cell.angle_gamma   90.00
#
_symmetry.space_group_name_H-M   'P 1'
#
loop_
_entity.id
_entity.type
_entity.pdbx_description
1 polymer ?
#
loop_
_entity_poly.entity_id
_entity_poly.type
_entity_poly.pdbx_seq_one_letter_code
_entity_poly.pdbx_strand_id
1 'polypeptide(L)' 'QTSVYPREVARRCLQINASAVVLAHNHPSGAVQPSQADRELTRALVAALALVDVRVLDHLVVTRVDVYSFAEHGLL' A
#
# COMPACT_ATOMS: atom_id res chain seq x y z
N GLN A 1 -15.56 6.77 2.12
CA GLN A 1 -14.35 6.15 2.66
C GLN A 1 -14.42 4.66 2.33
N THR A 2 -13.42 4.11 1.65
CA THR A 2 -13.37 2.67 1.34
C THR A 2 -12.59 1.97 2.44
N SER A 3 -13.15 0.92 3.04
CA SER A 3 -12.45 0.15 4.06
C SER A 3 -11.48 -0.84 3.42
N VAL A 4 -10.22 -0.83 3.85
CA VAL A 4 -9.21 -1.83 3.48
C VAL A 4 -8.88 -2.64 4.73
N TYR A 5 -8.97 -3.97 4.62
CA TYR A 5 -8.73 -4.88 5.74
C TYR A 5 -7.43 -5.66 5.50
N PRO A 6 -6.38 -5.49 6.33
CA PRO A 6 -5.11 -6.19 6.15
C PRO A 6 -5.25 -7.72 6.04
N ARG A 7 -6.20 -8.32 6.78
CA ARG A 7 -6.46 -9.78 6.71
C ARG A 7 -6.87 -10.25 5.31
N GLU A 8 -7.62 -9.44 4.57
CA GLU A 8 -8.10 -9.81 3.23
C GLU A 8 -6.95 -9.73 2.21
N VAL A 9 -6.07 -8.74 2.37
CA VAL A 9 -4.85 -8.60 1.58
C VAL A 9 -3.90 -9.77 1.85
N ALA A 10 -3.66 -10.09 3.13
CA ALA A 10 -2.82 -11.23 3.52
C ALA A 10 -3.38 -12.56 2.99
N ARG A 11 -4.68 -12.80 3.13
CA ARG A 11 -5.35 -13.98 2.57
C ARG A 11 -5.12 -14.10 1.07
N ARG A 12 -5.24 -12.99 0.32
CA ARG A 12 -5.02 -13.00 -1.12
C ARG A 12 -3.57 -13.30 -1.47
N CYS A 13 -2.61 -12.72 -0.75
CA CYS A 13 -1.18 -12.98 -0.96
C CYS A 13 -0.85 -14.46 -0.78
N LEU A 14 -1.37 -15.08 0.30
CA LEU A 14 -1.18 -16.50 0.58
C LEU A 14 -1.82 -17.39 -0.51
N GLN A 15 -3.03 -17.06 -0.97
CA GLN A 15 -3.72 -17.82 -2.03
C GLN A 15 -2.95 -17.90 -3.35
N ILE A 16 -2.14 -16.88 -3.65
CA ILE A 16 -1.35 -16.82 -4.89
C ILE A 16 0.13 -17.08 -4.66
N ASN A 17 0.53 -17.48 -3.44
CA ASN A 17 1.91 -17.66 -3.03
C ASN A 17 2.79 -16.44 -3.35
N ALA A 18 2.28 -15.23 -3.12
CA ALA A 18 3.03 -14.00 -3.36
C ALA A 18 4.22 -13.91 -2.39
N SER A 19 5.41 -13.62 -2.90
CA SER A 19 6.60 -13.30 -2.08
C SER A 19 6.70 -11.81 -1.75
N ALA A 20 6.01 -10.96 -2.51
CA ALA A 20 6.00 -9.52 -2.34
C ALA A 20 4.81 -8.88 -3.05
N VAL A 21 4.46 -7.65 -2.67
CA VAL A 21 3.41 -6.84 -3.28
C VAL A 21 3.83 -5.38 -3.46
N VAL A 22 3.23 -4.72 -4.44
CA VAL A 22 3.18 -3.25 -4.54
C VAL A 22 1.72 -2.84 -4.31
N LEU A 23 1.51 -1.87 -3.43
CA LEU A 23 0.19 -1.30 -3.16
C LEU A 23 -0.01 -0.09 -4.06
N ALA A 24 -1.24 0.17 -4.51
CA ALA A 24 -1.55 1.37 -5.25
C ALA A 24 -2.98 1.84 -4.96
N HIS A 25 -3.16 3.15 -4.85
CA HIS A 25 -4.48 3.77 -4.89
C HIS A 25 -4.41 5.07 -5.68
N ASN A 26 -5.55 5.53 -6.17
CA ASN A 26 -5.65 6.76 -6.91
C ASN A 26 -6.26 7.89 -6.06
N HIS A 27 -5.81 9.11 -6.29
CA HIS A 27 -6.45 10.33 -5.78
C HIS A 27 -7.19 11.03 -6.92
N PRO A 28 -8.52 10.87 -7.05
CA PRO A 28 -9.31 11.54 -8.09
C PRO A 28 -9.22 13.08 -8.03
N SER A 29 -8.91 13.64 -6.85
CA SER A 29 -8.66 15.06 -6.63
C SER A 29 -7.45 15.59 -7.40
N GLY A 30 -6.53 14.71 -7.82
CA GLY A 30 -5.28 15.09 -8.49
C GLY A 30 -4.13 15.42 -7.53
N ALA A 31 -4.35 15.43 -6.22
CA ALA A 31 -3.29 15.63 -5.25
C ALA A 31 -2.46 14.34 -5.08
N VAL A 32 -1.16 14.38 -5.37
CA VAL A 32 -0.30 13.17 -5.30
C VAL A 32 0.18 12.85 -3.88
N GLN A 33 0.12 13.82 -2.97
CA GLN A 33 0.62 13.66 -1.61
C GLN A 33 -0.28 12.71 -0.80
N PRO A 34 0.29 11.72 -0.10
CA PRO A 34 -0.50 10.80 0.72
C PRO A 34 -1.04 11.49 1.98
N SER A 35 -2.29 11.19 2.30
CA SER A 35 -2.92 11.62 3.54
C SER A 35 -2.33 10.90 4.75
N GLN A 36 -2.68 11.36 5.96
CA GLN A 36 -2.33 10.65 7.18
C GLN A 36 -2.95 9.23 7.22
N ALA A 37 -4.19 9.09 6.73
CA ALA A 37 -4.86 7.80 6.68
C ALA A 37 -4.15 6.81 5.74
N ASP A 38 -3.61 7.30 4.61
CA ASP A 38 -2.83 6.45 3.69
C ASP A 38 -1.55 5.95 4.38
N ARG A 39 -0.87 6.82 5.13
CA ARG A 39 0.34 6.46 5.89
C ARG A 39 0.04 5.42 6.99
N GLU A 40 -1.04 5.60 7.74
CA GLU A 40 -1.46 4.67 8.79
C GLU A 40 -1.87 3.32 8.20
N LEU A 41 -2.64 3.31 7.12
CA LEU A 41 -3.01 2.09 6.42
C LEU A 41 -1.78 1.35 5.87
N THR A 42 -0.83 2.08 5.28
CA THR A 42 0.42 1.51 4.76
C THR A 42 1.18 0.79 5.86
N ARG A 43 1.38 1.44 7.02
CA ARG A 43 2.06 0.83 8.16
C ARG A 43 1.34 -0.43 8.65
N ALA A 44 0.01 -0.41 8.72
CA ALA A 44 -0.77 -1.57 9.11
C ALA A 44 -0.63 -2.74 8.13
N LEU A 45 -0.62 -2.45 6.82
CA LEU A 45 -0.42 -3.47 5.78
C LEU A 45 0.99 -4.05 5.80
N VAL A 46 2.03 -3.20 5.92
CA VAL A 46 3.43 -3.64 6.04
C VAL A 46 3.59 -4.55 7.24
N ALA A 47 3.11 -4.15 8.42
CA ALA A 47 3.20 -4.95 9.63
C ALA A 47 2.47 -6.29 9.51
N ALA A 48 1.26 -6.30 8.95
CA ALA A 48 0.47 -7.52 8.81
C ALA A 48 1.07 -8.51 7.79
N LEU A 49 1.57 -8.01 6.66
CA LEU A 49 2.13 -8.86 5.60
C LEU A 49 3.50 -9.41 5.99
N ALA A 50 4.28 -8.67 6.78
CA ALA A 50 5.55 -9.15 7.33
C ALA A 50 5.40 -10.38 8.23
N LEU A 51 4.26 -10.57 8.91
CA LEU A 51 4.00 -11.76 9.74
C LEU A 51 3.90 -13.06 8.95
N VAL A 52 3.73 -12.97 7.63
CA VAL A 52 3.61 -14.11 6.72
C VAL A 52 4.65 -14.04 5.60
N ASP A 53 5.78 -13.38 5.85
CA ASP A 53 6.92 -13.24 4.94
C ASP A 53 6.59 -12.64 3.56
N VAL A 54 5.55 -11.81 3.49
CA VAL A 54 5.20 -11.05 2.27
C VAL A 54 5.71 -9.63 2.40
N ARG A 55 6.66 -9.25 1.54
CA ARG A 55 7.24 -7.90 1.54
C ARG A 55 6.33 -6.90 0.83
N VAL A 56 6.17 -5.70 1.39
CA VAL A 56 5.61 -4.56 0.66
C VAL A 56 6.77 -3.80 0.04
N LEU A 57 6.88 -3.84 -1.29
CA LEU A 57 7.99 -3.22 -2.01
C LEU A 57 7.78 -1.72 -2.17
N ASP A 58 6.53 -1.31 -2.36
CA ASP A 58 6.16 0.10 -2.47
C ASP A 58 4.66 0.30 -2.20
N HIS A 59 4.29 1.56 -1.99
CA HIS A 59 2.92 2.04 -2.07
C HIS A 59 2.88 3.28 -2.97
N LEU A 60 2.12 3.18 -4.07
CA LEU A 60 1.98 4.23 -5.07
C LEU A 60 0.67 5.00 -4.90
N VAL A 61 0.75 6.32 -4.76
CA VAL A 61 -0.40 7.22 -4.97
C VAL A 61 -0.38 7.66 -6.43
N VAL A 62 -1.37 7.24 -7.20
CA VAL A 62 -1.42 7.52 -8.65
C VAL A 62 -2.43 8.64 -8.93
N THR A 63 -1.98 9.66 -9.65
CA THR A 63 -2.84 10.72 -10.18
C THR A 63 -2.76 10.74 -11.71
N ARG A 64 -3.44 11.70 -12.35
CA ARG A 64 -3.41 11.84 -13.81
C ARG A 64 -2.05 12.32 -14.33
N VAL A 65 -1.33 13.10 -13.54
CA VAL A 65 -0.12 13.82 -13.98
C VAL A 65 1.13 13.42 -13.21
N ASP A 66 0.97 12.71 -12.09
CA ASP A 66 2.06 12.43 -11.17
C ASP A 66 1.82 11.14 -10.37
N VAL A 67 2.90 10.56 -9.85
CA VAL A 67 2.88 9.36 -9.00
C VAL A 67 3.79 9.60 -7.79
N TYR A 68 3.29 9.31 -6.59
CA TYR A 68 4.07 9.35 -5.37
C TYR A 68 4.43 7.93 -4.94
N SER A 69 5.72 7.62 -4.86
CA SER A 69 6.25 6.38 -4.27
C SER A 69 6.57 6.59 -2.79
N PHE A 70 6.03 5.73 -1.92
CA PHE A 70 6.40 5.75 -0.50
C PHE A 70 7.86 5.32 -0.30
N ALA A 71 8.35 4.36 -1.08
CA ALA A 71 9.73 3.88 -1.00
C ALA A 71 10.74 4.98 -1.37
N GLU A 72 10.52 5.70 -2.48
CA GLU A 72 11.40 6.80 -2.90
C GLU A 72 11.45 7.96 -1.90
N HIS A 73 10.40 8.12 -1.10
CA HIS A 73 10.28 9.17 -0.09
C HIS A 73 10.62 8.70 1.34
N GLY A 74 11.14 7.48 1.51
CA GLY A 74 11.58 6.96 2.82
C GLY A 74 10.44 6.74 3.82
N LEU A 75 9.23 6.44 3.33
CA LEU A 75 8.06 6.15 4.15
C LEU A 75 7.77 4.64 4.33
N LEU A 76 8.65 3.78 3.79
CA LEU A 76 8.63 2.32 3.89
C LEU A 76 9.94 1.80 4.48
#